data_AF-A0A7V9UZB1-F1
#
_entry.id   AF-A0A7V9UZB1-F1
#
_cell.length_a   1.000
_cell.length_b   1.000
_cell.length_c   1.000
_cell.angle_alpha   90.00
_cell.angle_beta   90.00
_cell.angle_gamma   90.00
#
_symmetry.space_group_name_H-M   'P 1'
#
loop_
_entity.id
_entity.type
_entity.pdbx_description
1 polymer ?
#
loop_
_entity_poly.entity_id
_entity_poly.type
_entity_poly.pdbx_seq_one_letter_code
_entity_poly.pdbx_strand_id
1 'polypeptide(L)'
;MAVPSSERPIRLLLTDGSLERSRLRVFFRLILVIPHVIWLVLWGIATFFVSFVLWLAVLINREAPRSLHDFVAGYLRYATHVGAYILLAADPYPGFRGRPGYPVDLEIDPPVEQSRWSGFFRLFLALPALILA
;
A
#
# COMPACT_ATOMS: atom_id res chain seq x y z
N MET A 1 -4.81 -4.94 -31.23
CA MET A 1 -3.34 -4.94 -31.08
C MET A 1 -3.06 -5.06 -29.58
N ALA A 2 -2.75 -6.26 -29.10
CA ALA A 2 -2.54 -6.53 -27.68
C ALA A 2 -1.13 -6.08 -27.28
N VAL A 3 -1.02 -5.15 -26.33
CA VAL A 3 0.25 -4.63 -25.84
C VAL A 3 0.91 -5.70 -24.94
N PRO A 4 2.19 -6.06 -25.17
CA PRO A 4 2.90 -7.03 -24.32
C PRO A 4 2.97 -6.51 -22.89
N SER A 5 2.65 -7.38 -21.94
CA SER A 5 2.32 -7.03 -20.56
C SER A 5 3.53 -6.76 -19.65
N SER A 6 4.77 -6.86 -20.12
CA SER A 6 5.96 -6.96 -19.26
C SER A 6 6.54 -5.64 -18.72
N GLU A 7 6.01 -4.46 -19.05
CA GLU A 7 6.73 -3.19 -18.80
C GLU A 7 6.17 -2.25 -17.71
N ARG A 8 5.11 -2.62 -16.97
CA ARG A 8 4.54 -1.72 -15.95
C ARG A 8 4.85 -2.18 -14.52
N PRO A 9 5.50 -1.34 -13.69
CA PRO A 9 5.84 -1.67 -12.30
C PRO A 9 4.63 -1.71 -11.35
N ILE A 10 3.41 -1.38 -11.83
CA ILE A 10 2.17 -1.43 -11.04
C ILE A 10 1.06 -2.03 -11.91
N ARG A 11 0.46 -3.15 -11.47
CA ARG A 11 -0.69 -3.80 -12.12
C ARG A 11 -1.89 -3.83 -11.18
N LEU A 12 -3.06 -3.43 -11.67
CA LEU A 12 -4.34 -3.55 -10.97
C LEU A 12 -5.13 -4.73 -11.59
N LEU A 13 -5.32 -5.82 -10.83
CA LEU A 13 -5.98 -7.04 -11.28
C LEU A 13 -7.50 -7.01 -11.04
N LEU A 14 -8.25 -6.22 -11.84
CA LEU A 14 -9.72 -6.14 -11.71
C LEU A 14 -10.41 -7.46 -12.09
N THR A 15 -10.97 -8.17 -11.11
CA THR A 15 -11.65 -9.47 -11.28
C THR A 15 -13.16 -9.38 -10.93
N ASP A 16 -13.80 -8.23 -11.12
CA ASP A 16 -15.21 -8.04 -10.74
C ASP A 16 -16.13 -8.10 -11.99
N GLY A 17 -16.88 -9.21 -12.12
CA GLY A 17 -17.77 -9.50 -13.24
C GLY A 17 -19.27 -9.23 -13.00
N SER A 18 -19.68 -8.66 -11.87
CA SER A 18 -21.10 -8.48 -11.54
C SER A 18 -21.42 -7.07 -11.01
N LEU A 19 -22.10 -6.26 -11.82
CA LEU A 19 -22.53 -4.89 -11.53
C LEU A 19 -23.81 -4.78 -10.67
N GLU A 20 -24.21 -5.83 -9.93
CA GLU A 20 -25.44 -5.83 -9.12
C GLU A 20 -25.23 -5.18 -7.74
N ARG A 21 -25.15 -3.85 -7.75
CA ARG A 21 -24.81 -3.05 -6.57
C ARG A 21 -26.05 -2.68 -5.75
N SER A 22 -26.34 -3.44 -4.70
CA SER A 22 -27.47 -3.12 -3.81
C SER A 22 -27.12 -1.93 -2.90
N ARG A 23 -27.93 -0.87 -2.98
CA ARG A 23 -27.73 0.40 -2.23
C ARG A 23 -27.70 0.21 -0.71
N LEU A 24 -28.37 -0.83 -0.22
CA LEU A 24 -28.39 -1.23 1.19
C LEU A 24 -27.02 -1.71 1.69
N ARG A 25 -26.22 -2.39 0.85
CA ARG A 25 -24.86 -2.80 1.23
C ARG A 25 -23.92 -1.61 1.40
N VAL A 26 -24.14 -0.50 0.68
CA VAL A 26 -23.37 0.74 0.87
C VAL A 26 -23.60 1.33 2.26
N PHE A 27 -24.83 1.30 2.76
CA PHE A 27 -25.16 1.81 4.09
C PHE A 27 -24.49 0.99 5.20
N PHE A 28 -24.56 -0.34 5.12
CA PHE A 28 -23.86 -1.23 6.06
C PHE A 28 -22.34 -1.15 5.92
N ARG A 29 -21.83 -0.91 4.70
CA ARG A 29 -20.39 -0.76 4.42
C ARG A 29 -19.76 0.34 5.26
N LEU A 30 -20.46 1.44 5.55
CA LEU A 30 -19.94 2.52 6.39
C LEU A 30 -19.61 2.04 7.81
N ILE A 31 -20.51 1.25 8.42
CA ILE A 31 -20.30 0.66 9.75
C ILE A 31 -19.17 -0.39 9.70
N LEU A 32 -19.16 -1.23 8.67
CA LEU A 32 -18.13 -2.27 8.44
C LEU A 32 -16.73 -1.69 8.16
N VAL A 33 -16.64 -0.42 7.77
CA VAL A 33 -15.39 0.29 7.53
C VAL A 33 -14.73 0.77 8.83
N ILE A 34 -15.51 1.05 9.87
CA ILE A 34 -15.00 1.60 11.13
C ILE A 34 -13.90 0.70 11.74
N PRO A 35 -14.09 -0.63 11.88
CA PRO A 35 -13.04 -1.51 12.38
C PRO A 35 -11.77 -1.48 11.52
N HIS A 36 -11.93 -1.38 10.20
CA HIS A 36 -10.81 -1.31 9.27
C HIS A 36 -10.02 -0.03 9.39
N VAL A 37 -10.69 1.11 9.54
CA VAL A 37 -10.05 2.42 9.72
C VAL A 37 -9.29 2.44 11.03
N ILE A 38 -9.87 1.95 12.12
CA ILE A 38 -9.17 1.84 13.41
C ILE A 38 -7.92 0.96 13.27
N TRP A 39 -8.05 -0.22 12.66
CA TRP A 39 -6.91 -1.11 12.43
C TRP A 39 -5.85 -0.49 11.52
N LEU A 40 -6.28 0.20 10.46
CA LEU A 40 -5.39 0.88 9.52
C LEU A 40 -4.60 1.99 10.22
N VAL A 41 -5.24 2.78 11.09
CA VAL A 41 -4.56 3.82 11.86
C VAL A 41 -3.56 3.20 12.83
N LEU A 42 -3.95 2.16 13.59
CA LEU A 42 -3.05 1.48 14.53
C LEU A 42 -1.83 0.87 13.82
N TRP A 43 -2.06 0.16 12.71
CA TRP A 43 -0.99 -0.43 11.93
C TRP A 43 -0.14 0.64 11.22
N GLY A 44 -0.75 1.77 10.85
CA GLY A 44 -0.10 2.94 10.27
C GLY A 44 0.88 3.60 11.24
N ILE A 45 0.55 3.69 12.53
CA ILE A 45 1.46 4.17 13.57
C ILE A 45 2.70 3.26 13.64
N ALA A 46 2.50 1.93 13.71
CA ALA A 46 3.62 0.99 13.70
C ALA A 46 4.47 1.12 12.41
N THR A 47 3.82 1.27 11.26
CA THR A 47 4.47 1.43 9.96
C THR A 47 5.27 2.73 9.87
N PHE A 48 4.81 3.81 10.49
CA PHE A 48 5.56 5.06 10.58
C PHE A 48 6.91 4.86 11.29
N PHE A 49 6.91 4.22 12.46
CA PHE A 49 8.15 3.92 13.17
C PHE A 49 9.04 2.94 12.41
N VAL A 50 8.48 1.89 11.82
CA VAL A 50 9.23 0.94 10.99
C VAL A 50 9.85 1.63 9.77
N SER A 51 9.12 2.55 9.12
CA SER A 51 9.63 3.30 7.97
C SER A 51 10.80 4.21 8.35
N PHE A 52 10.75 4.81 9.55
CA PHE A 52 11.87 5.59 10.09
C PHE A 52 13.11 4.71 10.31
N VAL A 53 12.93 3.53 10.89
CA VAL A 53 14.01 2.54 11.07
C VAL A 53 14.53 2.05 9.72
N LEU A 54 13.65 1.82 8.74
CA LEU A 54 14.01 1.40 7.39
C LEU A 54 14.90 2.46 6.72
N TRP A 55 14.53 3.73 6.85
CA TRP A 55 15.31 4.85 6.33
C TRP A 55 16.71 4.91 6.96
N LEU A 56 16.81 4.73 8.28
CA LEU A 56 18.10 4.66 8.97
C LEU A 56 18.91 3.43 8.53
N ALA A 57 18.26 2.27 8.37
CA ALA A 57 18.91 1.05 7.91
C ALA A 57 19.48 1.19 6.50
N VAL A 58 18.77 1.84 5.58
CA VAL A 58 19.27 2.11 4.22
C VAL A 58 20.47 3.04 4.23
N LEU A 59 20.51 4.05 5.11
CA LEU A 59 21.65 4.98 5.24
C LEU A 59 22.94 4.25 5.69
N ILE A 60 22.79 3.28 6.59
CA ILE A 60 23.91 2.51 7.15
C ILE A 60 24.30 1.37 6.20
N ASN A 61 23.34 0.55 5.79
CA ASN A 61 23.55 -0.75 5.15
C ASN A 61 23.37 -0.75 3.62
N ARG A 62 22.93 0.35 2.98
CA ARG A 62 22.57 0.43 1.54
C ARG A 62 21.42 -0.47 1.09
N GLU A 63 20.88 -1.26 1.98
CA GLU A 63 19.78 -2.18 1.70
C GLU A 63 18.75 -2.11 2.82
N ALA A 64 17.48 -2.18 2.44
CA ALA A 64 16.36 -2.26 3.37
C ALA A 64 16.26 -3.71 3.90
N PRO A 65 16.29 -3.93 5.23
CA PRO A 65 16.11 -5.27 5.79
C PRO A 65 14.79 -5.88 5.30
N ARG A 66 14.85 -7.09 4.72
CA ARG A 66 13.68 -7.75 4.10
C ARG A 66 12.47 -7.81 5.02
N SER A 67 12.66 -8.14 6.29
CA SER A 67 11.57 -8.23 7.27
C SER A 67 10.83 -6.89 7.49
N LEU A 68 11.55 -5.77 7.53
CA LEU A 68 10.95 -4.45 7.70
C LEU A 68 10.30 -3.98 6.40
N HIS A 69 10.92 -4.27 5.25
CA HIS A 69 10.35 -4.00 3.95
C HIS A 69 9.03 -4.76 3.75
N ASP A 70 8.99 -6.05 4.07
CA ASP A 70 7.80 -6.90 3.96
C ASP A 70 6.67 -6.43 4.88
N PHE A 71 7.02 -5.91 6.07
CA PHE A 71 6.04 -5.32 6.98
C PHE A 71 5.37 -4.08 6.38
N VAL A 72 6.17 -3.14 5.86
CA VAL A 72 5.65 -1.92 5.21
C VAL A 72 4.87 -2.27 3.95
N ALA A 73 5.34 -3.24 3.17
CA ALA A 73 4.66 -3.72 1.95
C ALA A 73 3.32 -4.40 2.27
N GLY A 74 3.24 -5.15 3.36
CA GLY A 74 1.99 -5.74 3.86
C GLY A 74 0.97 -4.68 4.30
N TYR A 75 1.43 -3.65 5.01
CA TYR A 75 0.60 -2.50 5.37
C TYR A 75 0.08 -1.76 4.14
N LEU A 76 0.95 -1.47 3.16
CA LEU A 76 0.56 -0.79 1.92
C LEU A 76 -0.51 -1.58 1.15
N ARG A 77 -0.35 -2.90 1.02
CA ARG A 77 -1.37 -3.79 0.43
C ARG A 77 -2.69 -3.68 1.15
N TYR A 78 -2.67 -3.78 2.48
CA TYR A 78 -3.87 -3.67 3.28
C TYR A 78 -4.55 -2.30 3.13
N ALA A 79 -3.78 -1.21 3.11
CA ALA A 79 -4.29 0.13 2.86
C ALA A 79 -4.96 0.23 1.47
N THR A 80 -4.37 -0.38 0.44
CA THR A 80 -4.97 -0.48 -0.90
C THR A 80 -6.27 -1.27 -0.89
N HIS A 81 -6.33 -2.42 -0.19
CA HIS A 81 -7.54 -3.23 -0.09
C HIS A 81 -8.69 -2.48 0.59
N VAL A 82 -8.39 -1.80 1.70
CA VAL A 82 -9.35 -0.97 2.45
C VAL A 82 -9.79 0.24 1.63
N GLY A 83 -8.86 0.91 0.95
CA GLY A 83 -9.15 2.03 0.07
C GLY A 83 -10.07 1.62 -1.09
N ALA A 84 -9.80 0.46 -1.71
CA ALA A 84 -10.64 -0.08 -2.77
C ALA A 84 -12.05 -0.45 -2.28
N TYR A 85 -12.17 -0.95 -1.05
CA TYR A 85 -13.46 -1.19 -0.40
C TYR A 85 -14.19 0.13 -0.11
N ILE A 86 -13.52 1.16 0.40
CA ILE A 86 -14.14 2.47 0.69
C ILE A 86 -14.57 3.19 -0.59
N LEU A 87 -13.73 3.16 -1.64
CA LEU A 87 -13.95 3.85 -2.91
C LEU A 87 -14.86 3.08 -3.88
N LEU A 88 -15.44 1.96 -3.45
CA LEU A 88 -16.27 1.10 -4.30
C LEU A 88 -15.51 0.52 -5.52
N ALA A 89 -14.19 0.50 -5.48
CA ALA A 89 -13.36 -0.14 -6.50
C ALA A 89 -13.29 -1.67 -6.35
N ALA A 90 -13.59 -2.19 -5.16
CA ALA A 90 -13.74 -3.63 -4.88
C ALA A 90 -14.98 -3.85 -4.00
N ASP A 91 -15.67 -4.98 -4.20
CA ASP A 91 -16.82 -5.40 -3.39
C ASP A 91 -16.54 -6.32 -2.19
N PRO A 92 -15.63 -7.32 -2.25
CA PRO A 92 -15.44 -8.23 -1.12
C PRO A 92 -14.89 -7.53 0.12
N TYR A 93 -15.25 -8.02 1.31
CA TYR A 93 -14.73 -7.47 2.57
C TYR A 93 -13.23 -7.77 2.70
N PRO A 94 -12.36 -6.76 2.86
CA PRO A 94 -10.92 -6.97 2.89
C PRO A 94 -10.46 -7.72 4.15
N GLY A 95 -9.39 -8.48 4.04
CA GLY A 95 -8.79 -9.16 5.19
C GLY A 95 -7.84 -8.23 5.96
N PHE A 96 -7.84 -8.31 7.29
CA PHE A 96 -7.02 -7.46 8.19
C PHE A 96 -5.49 -7.58 8.05
N ARG A 97 -4.99 -8.46 7.18
CA ARG A 97 -3.56 -8.76 7.03
C ARG A 97 -2.97 -8.41 5.67
N GLY A 98 -3.75 -7.85 4.74
CA GLY A 98 -3.25 -7.51 3.40
C GLY A 98 -2.71 -8.71 2.61
N ARG A 99 -3.36 -9.87 2.74
CA ARG A 99 -2.94 -11.10 2.05
C ARG A 99 -3.14 -10.96 0.54
N PRO A 100 -2.25 -11.53 -0.28
CA PRO A 100 -2.40 -11.47 -1.72
C PRO A 100 -3.68 -12.16 -2.20
N GLY A 101 -4.23 -11.68 -3.32
CA GLY A 101 -5.43 -12.25 -3.96
C GLY A 101 -6.72 -11.46 -3.77
N TYR A 102 -6.64 -10.17 -3.41
CA TYR A 102 -7.79 -9.26 -3.38
C TYR A 102 -8.04 -8.67 -4.78
N PRO A 103 -9.29 -8.29 -5.17
CA PRO A 103 -9.57 -7.74 -6.52
C PRO A 103 -8.80 -6.46 -6.86
N VAL A 104 -8.32 -5.73 -5.85
CA VAL A 104 -7.43 -4.58 -6.04
C VAL A 104 -6.21 -4.82 -5.17
N ASP A 105 -5.26 -5.62 -5.70
CA ASP A 105 -4.04 -5.97 -4.99
C ASP A 105 -2.86 -5.12 -5.44
N LEU A 106 -1.93 -4.87 -4.52
CA LEU A 106 -0.70 -4.13 -4.78
C LEU A 106 0.48 -5.13 -4.77
N GLU A 107 1.06 -5.37 -5.93
CA GLU A 107 2.29 -6.14 -6.07
C GLU A 107 3.49 -5.23 -5.82
N ILE A 108 4.34 -5.59 -4.84
CA ILE A 108 5.52 -4.82 -4.45
C ILE A 108 6.73 -5.72 -4.64
N ASP A 109 7.68 -5.26 -5.47
CA ASP A 109 8.93 -5.95 -5.71
C ASP A 109 9.80 -6.05 -4.43
N PRO A 110 10.66 -7.09 -4.32
CA PRO A 110 11.56 -7.23 -3.18
C PRO A 110 12.52 -6.04 -3.05
N PRO A 111 13.10 -5.80 -1.85
CA PRO A 111 14.02 -4.70 -1.65
C PRO A 111 15.25 -4.87 -2.56
N VAL A 112 15.52 -3.85 -3.36
CA VAL A 112 16.71 -3.73 -4.21
C VAL A 112 17.77 -2.88 -3.50
N GLU A 113 19.06 -3.15 -3.76
CA GLU A 113 20.14 -2.31 -3.24
C GLU A 113 19.98 -0.84 -3.70
N GLN A 114 20.06 0.10 -2.77
CA GLN A 114 19.90 1.53 -3.03
C GLN A 114 21.20 2.28 -2.72
N SER A 115 21.54 3.27 -3.57
CA SER A 115 22.73 4.09 -3.34
C SER A 115 22.54 4.96 -2.09
N ARG A 116 23.54 4.98 -1.18
CA ARG A 116 23.52 5.75 0.09
C ARG A 116 23.10 7.21 -0.10
N TRP A 117 23.51 7.78 -1.22
CA TRP A 117 23.28 9.17 -1.57
C TRP A 117 21.83 9.42 -1.94
N SER A 118 21.12 8.45 -2.52
CA SER A 118 19.70 8.63 -2.88
C SER A 118 18.81 8.80 -1.64
N GLY A 119 19.08 8.08 -0.54
CA GLY A 119 18.35 8.23 0.72
C GLY A 119 18.54 9.62 1.37
N PHE A 120 19.76 10.15 1.32
CA PHE A 120 20.08 11.49 1.83
C PHE A 120 19.53 12.60 0.93
N PHE A 121 19.71 12.49 -0.39
CA PHE A 121 19.17 13.45 -1.35
C PHE A 121 17.65 13.46 -1.36
N ARG A 122 16.97 12.34 -1.09
CA ARG A 122 15.51 12.32 -0.93
C ARG A 122 15.03 13.24 0.19
N LEU A 123 15.73 13.33 1.31
CA LEU A 123 15.37 14.26 2.39
C LEU A 123 15.57 15.72 1.96
N PHE A 124 16.68 15.99 1.26
CA PHE A 124 16.96 17.31 0.70
C PHE A 124 15.97 17.73 -0.41
N LEU A 125 15.51 16.78 -1.24
CA LEU A 125 14.50 16.99 -2.30
C LEU A 125 13.06 17.01 -1.77
N ALA A 126 12.79 16.40 -0.62
CA ALA A 126 11.47 16.47 0.01
C ALA A 126 11.18 17.88 0.56
N LEU A 127 12.20 18.64 0.97
CA LEU A 127 12.07 20.02 1.43
C LEU A 127 11.42 20.95 0.40
N PRO A 128 11.90 21.06 -0.85
CA PRO A 128 11.24 21.88 -1.86
C PRO A 128 9.84 21.36 -2.20
N ALA A 129 9.61 20.05 -2.20
CA ALA A 129 8.28 19.49 -2.41
C ALA A 129 7.30 19.86 -1.27
N LEU A 130 7.77 19.99 -0.02
CA LEU A 130 6.94 20.38 1.13
C LEU A 130 6.68 21.88 1.21
N ILE A 131 7.58 22.70 0.65
CA ILE A 131 7.42 24.16 0.55
C ILE A 131 6.48 24.53 -0.61
N LEU A 132 6.41 23.69 -1.65
CA LEU A 132 5.61 23.93 -2.86
C LEU A 132 4.26 23.18 -2.89
N ALA A 133 3.99 22.28 -1.93
CA ALA A 133 2.72 21.56 -1.78
C ALA A 133 1.77 22.31 -0.85
#